data_AF-A0A1B8UJ26-F1
#
_entry.id   AF-A0A1B8UJ26-F1
#
_cell.length_a   1.000
_cell.length_b   1.000
_cell.length_c   1.000
_cell.angle_alpha   90.00
_cell.angle_beta   90.00
_cell.angle_gamma   90.00
#
_symmetry.space_group_name_H-M   'P 1'
#
loop_
_entity.id
_entity.type
_entity.pdbx_description
1 polymer ?
#
loop_
_entity_poly.entity_id
_entity_poly.type
_entity_poly.pdbx_seq_one_letter_code
_entity_poly.pdbx_strand_id
1 'polypeptide(L)'
;QIDQKLAAKLEKAVKQFAGKEIKLNMQGTSQSISDQVQVKSADGKYSVNFKEKTGEITTIRGYQTIDKVSKEDLNEVLKVLKGLYAKKDYTFDKEVHVDLHDVESKTPFSMYSLNGKGFSALLMKNYPGWPTKIHVSAQVEVAKNELDPKLMEKAAGAVKTALGHNFEVTKAWVGGTNKKSTWKLKGGNITLSLDGTGKTEYIYDISRKQLTTNKEITEKEVKEIVAPIAKKLFNLDIQGLEVKWDGASRDFIFNQKKDTKMTVALDADKNVVYMFSGVRMLLEDLERD
;
A
#
# COMPACT_ATOMS: atom_id res chain seq x y z
N GLN A 1 14.04 -26.48 -20.34
CA GLN A 1 14.17 -27.50 -19.26
C GLN A 1 15.38 -27.12 -18.42
N ILE A 2 15.25 -27.05 -17.10
CA ILE A 2 16.36 -26.68 -16.20
C ILE A 2 17.30 -27.87 -16.10
N ASP A 3 18.59 -27.68 -16.38
CA ASP A 3 19.59 -28.74 -16.27
C ASP A 3 19.88 -29.09 -14.80
N GLN A 4 20.47 -30.27 -14.57
CA GLN A 4 20.72 -30.80 -13.23
C GLN A 4 21.68 -29.93 -12.40
N LYS A 5 22.66 -29.27 -13.04
CA LYS A 5 23.65 -28.42 -12.34
C LYS A 5 22.99 -27.13 -11.85
N LEU A 6 22.16 -26.51 -12.68
CA LEU A 6 21.38 -25.35 -12.32
C LEU A 6 20.34 -25.69 -11.25
N ALA A 7 19.60 -26.81 -11.40
CA ALA A 7 18.66 -27.30 -10.39
C ALA A 7 19.33 -27.44 -9.00
N ALA A 8 20.50 -28.08 -8.94
CA ALA A 8 21.26 -28.22 -7.70
C ALA A 8 21.74 -26.87 -7.13
N LYS A 9 22.12 -25.91 -7.98
CA LYS A 9 22.48 -24.54 -7.57
C LYS A 9 21.29 -23.84 -6.90
N LEU A 10 20.10 -23.92 -7.51
CA LEU A 10 18.89 -23.28 -7.00
C LEU A 10 18.45 -23.88 -5.66
N GLU A 11 18.40 -25.21 -5.55
CA GLU A 11 18.04 -25.88 -4.29
C GLU A 11 19.04 -25.59 -3.16
N LYS A 12 20.33 -25.56 -3.47
CA LYS A 12 21.37 -25.18 -2.50
C LYS A 12 21.16 -23.76 -1.98
N ALA A 13 20.84 -22.81 -2.86
CA ALA A 13 20.62 -21.43 -2.48
C ALA A 13 19.39 -21.27 -1.56
N VAL A 14 18.28 -21.95 -1.89
CA VAL A 14 17.09 -21.95 -1.03
C VAL A 14 17.35 -22.65 0.30
N LYS A 15 18.11 -23.74 0.31
CA LYS A 15 18.48 -24.43 1.55
C LYS A 15 19.29 -23.52 2.48
N GLN A 16 20.26 -22.78 1.93
CA GLN A 16 21.04 -21.81 2.70
C GLN A 16 20.16 -20.67 3.23
N PHE A 17 19.27 -20.13 2.40
CA PHE A 17 18.32 -19.09 2.78
C PHE A 17 17.35 -19.56 3.89
N ALA A 18 16.64 -20.66 3.65
CA ALA A 18 15.62 -21.20 4.56
C ALA A 18 16.24 -21.79 5.83
N GLY A 19 17.46 -22.33 5.75
CA GLY A 19 18.10 -23.10 6.82
C GLY A 19 17.59 -24.54 6.94
N LYS A 20 16.81 -25.01 5.96
CA LYS A 20 16.26 -26.37 5.88
C LYS A 20 16.13 -26.78 4.42
N GLU A 21 16.01 -28.07 4.18
CA GLU A 21 15.82 -28.59 2.82
C GLU A 21 14.44 -28.20 2.27
N ILE A 22 14.42 -27.63 1.07
CA ILE A 22 13.21 -27.22 0.37
C ILE A 22 13.31 -27.77 -1.06
N LYS A 23 12.33 -28.57 -1.45
CA LYS A 23 12.25 -29.11 -2.81
C LYS A 23 11.56 -28.10 -3.74
N LEU A 24 12.23 -27.76 -4.84
CA LEU A 24 11.67 -26.86 -5.86
C LEU A 24 11.07 -27.67 -7.01
N ASN A 25 9.98 -27.16 -7.58
CA ASN A 25 9.46 -27.64 -8.85
C ASN A 25 10.26 -27.00 -9.99
N MET A 26 11.05 -27.82 -10.69
CA MET A 26 11.93 -27.38 -11.79
C MET A 26 11.18 -27.16 -13.12
N GLN A 27 9.85 -27.29 -13.12
CA GLN A 27 9.00 -26.76 -14.18
C GLN A 27 8.88 -25.24 -13.98
N GLY A 28 9.93 -24.52 -14.35
CA GLY A 28 9.96 -23.07 -14.22
C GLY A 28 8.92 -22.39 -15.11
N THR A 29 8.29 -21.35 -14.59
CA THR A 29 7.43 -20.46 -15.38
C THR A 29 8.27 -19.27 -15.83
N SER A 30 8.43 -19.10 -17.15
CA SER A 30 9.05 -17.89 -17.73
C SER A 30 8.18 -16.68 -17.39
N GLN A 31 8.79 -15.62 -16.88
CA GLN A 31 8.09 -14.35 -16.70
C GLN A 31 8.19 -13.57 -18.00
N SER A 32 7.08 -13.48 -18.76
CA SER A 32 7.00 -13.01 -20.16
C SER A 32 7.57 -11.62 -20.47
N ILE A 33 8.07 -10.89 -19.47
CA ILE A 33 8.56 -9.50 -19.58
C ILE A 33 10.02 -9.38 -19.10
N SER A 34 10.71 -10.50 -18.84
CA SER A 34 12.11 -10.51 -18.42
C SER A 34 12.81 -11.80 -18.83
N ASP A 35 14.13 -11.78 -19.06
CA ASP A 35 14.98 -12.98 -19.22
C ASP A 35 15.07 -13.81 -17.91
N GLN A 36 14.07 -13.70 -17.01
CA GLN A 36 14.01 -14.39 -15.73
C GLN A 36 13.02 -15.55 -15.76
N VAL A 37 13.46 -16.66 -15.19
CA VAL A 37 12.64 -17.83 -14.91
C VAL A 37 12.44 -17.92 -13.42
N GLN A 38 11.19 -18.20 -13.02
CA GLN A 38 10.85 -18.46 -11.63
C GLN A 38 10.56 -19.94 -11.41
N VAL A 39 11.14 -20.51 -10.37
CA VAL A 39 10.77 -21.82 -9.81
C VAL A 39 10.23 -21.65 -8.40
N LYS A 40 9.29 -22.52 -8.01
CA LYS A 40 8.61 -22.46 -6.71
C LYS A 40 8.68 -23.79 -5.98
N SER A 41 8.63 -23.77 -4.65
CA SER A 41 8.37 -24.98 -3.86
C SER A 41 6.95 -25.48 -4.10
N ALA A 42 6.70 -26.76 -3.77
CA ALA A 42 5.38 -27.37 -3.96
C ALA A 42 4.25 -26.67 -3.18
N ASP A 43 4.57 -26.11 -2.00
CA ASP A 43 3.65 -25.34 -1.16
C ASP A 43 3.57 -23.86 -1.55
N GLY A 44 4.33 -23.42 -2.57
CA GLY A 44 4.41 -22.04 -3.02
C GLY A 44 5.08 -21.07 -2.04
N LYS A 45 5.56 -21.54 -0.88
CA LYS A 45 6.14 -20.67 0.17
C LYS A 45 7.54 -20.17 -0.14
N TYR A 46 8.26 -20.84 -1.03
CA TYR A 46 9.60 -20.47 -1.44
C TYR A 46 9.67 -20.32 -2.96
N SER A 47 10.44 -19.36 -3.44
CA SER A 47 10.70 -19.21 -4.88
C SER A 47 12.09 -18.67 -5.15
N VAL A 48 12.60 -18.98 -6.34
CA VAL A 48 13.86 -18.46 -6.86
C VAL A 48 13.63 -17.92 -8.25
N ASN A 49 14.10 -16.69 -8.48
CA ASN A 49 14.23 -16.10 -9.80
C ASN A 49 15.70 -16.18 -10.22
N PHE A 50 15.93 -16.56 -11.47
CA PHE A 50 17.27 -16.60 -12.06
C PHE A 50 17.21 -16.18 -13.53
N LYS A 51 18.34 -15.68 -14.05
CA LYS A 51 18.47 -15.35 -15.48
C LYS A 51 18.63 -16.63 -16.30
N GLU A 52 17.77 -16.84 -17.29
CA GLU A 52 17.74 -18.10 -18.07
C GLU A 52 19.09 -18.40 -18.74
N LYS A 53 19.72 -17.38 -19.33
CA LYS A 53 20.97 -17.52 -20.10
C LYS A 53 22.19 -17.79 -19.22
N THR A 54 22.27 -17.20 -18.04
CA THR A 54 23.48 -17.23 -17.20
C THR A 54 23.33 -18.13 -15.97
N GLY A 55 22.10 -18.50 -15.59
CA GLY A 55 21.83 -19.21 -14.34
C GLY A 55 22.13 -18.38 -13.08
N GLU A 56 22.36 -17.07 -13.22
CA GLU A 56 22.57 -16.13 -12.12
C GLU A 56 21.30 -16.00 -11.30
N ILE A 57 21.40 -16.20 -9.99
CA ILE A 57 20.27 -16.07 -9.08
C ILE A 57 20.06 -14.59 -8.75
N THR A 58 18.90 -14.06 -9.12
CA THR A 58 18.57 -12.65 -8.92
C THR A 58 17.75 -12.43 -7.66
N THR A 59 16.87 -13.36 -7.30
CA THR A 59 15.99 -13.20 -6.15
C THR A 59 15.66 -14.54 -5.52
N ILE A 60 15.65 -14.59 -4.19
CA ILE A 60 15.10 -15.69 -3.40
C ILE A 60 14.01 -15.11 -2.51
N ARG A 61 12.83 -15.74 -2.51
CA ARG A 61 11.71 -15.37 -1.64
C ARG A 61 11.30 -16.52 -0.76
N GLY A 62 10.88 -16.22 0.46
CA GLY A 62 10.20 -17.19 1.30
C GLY A 62 10.25 -16.84 2.77
N TYR A 63 10.04 -17.84 3.63
CA TYR A 63 9.93 -17.64 5.07
C TYR A 63 11.21 -18.00 5.81
N GLN A 64 11.56 -17.13 6.77
CA GLN A 64 12.63 -17.34 7.75
C GLN A 64 12.07 -17.21 9.17
N THR A 65 12.79 -17.80 10.14
CA THR A 65 12.47 -17.57 11.56
C THR A 65 12.82 -16.14 11.95
N ILE A 66 12.01 -15.53 12.82
CA ILE A 66 12.24 -14.17 13.34
C ILE A 66 13.65 -13.99 13.94
N ASP A 67 14.22 -15.07 14.51
CA ASP A 67 15.59 -15.08 15.07
C ASP A 67 16.70 -14.81 14.04
N LYS A 68 16.41 -14.97 12.74
CA LYS A 68 17.35 -14.62 11.65
C LYS A 68 17.34 -13.12 11.33
N VAL A 69 16.33 -12.38 11.78
CA VAL A 69 16.28 -10.92 11.64
C VAL A 69 17.14 -10.31 12.75
N SER A 70 18.02 -9.37 12.39
CA SER A 70 18.93 -8.79 13.37
C SER A 70 18.17 -8.00 14.44
N LYS A 71 18.71 -7.97 15.66
CA LYS A 71 18.14 -7.17 16.76
C LYS A 71 18.06 -5.68 16.41
N GLU A 72 19.01 -5.17 15.65
CA GLU A 72 19.02 -3.78 15.17
C GLU A 72 17.83 -3.51 14.24
N ASP A 73 17.63 -4.38 13.25
CA ASP A 73 16.50 -4.25 12.30
C ASP A 73 15.15 -4.35 13.04
N LEU A 74 15.00 -5.29 13.98
CA LEU A 74 13.79 -5.41 14.80
C LEU A 74 13.55 -4.18 15.69
N ASN A 75 14.60 -3.58 16.24
CA ASN A 75 14.49 -2.37 17.04
C ASN A 75 14.02 -1.17 16.22
N GLU A 76 14.51 -1.01 14.98
CA GLU A 76 14.03 0.03 14.07
C GLU A 76 12.54 -0.16 13.71
N VAL A 77 12.11 -1.41 13.50
CA VAL A 77 10.69 -1.73 13.29
C VAL A 77 9.85 -1.36 14.50
N LEU A 78 10.27 -1.79 15.70
CA LEU A 78 9.58 -1.49 16.95
C LEU A 78 9.50 0.02 17.22
N LYS A 79 10.53 0.78 16.87
CA LYS A 79 10.55 2.24 17.00
C LYS A 79 9.47 2.90 16.14
N VAL A 80 9.29 2.46 14.90
CA VAL A 80 8.20 2.97 14.03
C VAL A 80 6.83 2.56 14.56
N LEU A 81 6.64 1.29 14.91
CA LEU A 81 5.38 0.78 15.47
C LEU A 81 4.95 1.57 16.72
N LYS A 82 5.87 1.76 17.68
CA LYS A 82 5.61 2.55 18.90
C LYS A 82 5.40 4.03 18.61
N GLY A 83 6.07 4.58 17.59
CA GLY A 83 5.85 5.94 17.13
C GLY A 83 4.47 6.15 16.53
N LEU A 84 3.92 5.16 15.82
CA LEU A 84 2.56 5.20 15.28
C LEU A 84 1.50 5.00 16.37
N TYR A 85 1.70 4.01 17.25
CA TYR A 85 0.74 3.70 18.30
C TYR A 85 1.40 3.08 19.54
N ALA A 86 1.72 3.91 20.53
CA ALA A 86 2.48 3.50 21.71
C ALA A 86 1.71 2.60 22.70
N LYS A 87 0.37 2.59 22.65
CA LYS A 87 -0.48 1.89 23.62
C LYS A 87 -0.55 0.36 23.42
N LYS A 88 -0.02 -0.14 22.31
CA LYS A 88 -0.08 -1.56 21.94
C LYS A 88 1.21 -2.27 22.29
N ASP A 89 1.07 -3.50 22.79
CA ASP A 89 2.19 -4.43 22.96
C ASP A 89 2.47 -5.17 21.66
N TYR A 90 3.70 -5.05 21.17
CA TYR A 90 4.13 -5.62 19.90
C TYR A 90 4.85 -6.94 20.12
N THR A 91 4.20 -8.03 19.72
CA THR A 91 4.80 -9.37 19.62
C THR A 91 4.77 -9.80 18.16
N PHE A 92 5.94 -10.02 17.57
CA PHE A 92 6.05 -10.49 16.19
C PHE A 92 5.73 -11.98 16.08
N ASP A 93 5.17 -12.36 14.94
CA ASP A 93 5.04 -13.75 14.55
C ASP A 93 6.43 -14.40 14.43
N LYS A 94 6.49 -15.73 14.63
CA LYS A 94 7.75 -16.48 14.59
C LYS A 94 8.33 -16.60 13.19
N GLU A 95 7.52 -16.42 12.15
CA GLU A 95 7.93 -16.49 10.76
C GLU A 95 7.84 -15.12 10.10
N VAL A 96 8.86 -14.78 9.33
CA VAL A 96 8.98 -13.53 8.57
C VAL A 96 9.10 -13.89 7.10
N HIS A 97 8.31 -13.24 6.25
CA HIS A 97 8.48 -13.34 4.82
C HIS A 97 9.62 -12.42 4.38
N VAL A 98 10.56 -12.94 3.62
CA VAL A 98 11.76 -12.24 3.18
C VAL A 98 11.89 -12.37 1.67
N ASP A 99 12.05 -11.22 1.01
CA ASP A 99 12.50 -11.12 -0.37
C ASP A 99 13.96 -10.65 -0.35
N LEU A 100 14.86 -11.54 -0.78
CA LEU A 100 16.28 -11.25 -0.92
C LEU A 100 16.60 -11.06 -2.41
N HIS A 101 16.92 -9.83 -2.77
CA HIS A 101 17.27 -9.42 -4.13
C HIS A 101 18.78 -9.25 -4.28
N ASP A 102 19.23 -9.30 -5.54
CA ASP A 102 20.64 -9.19 -5.91
C ASP A 102 21.50 -10.14 -5.08
N VAL A 103 21.05 -11.40 -5.00
CA VAL A 103 21.59 -12.44 -4.09
C VAL A 103 23.10 -12.63 -4.27
N GLU A 104 23.59 -12.52 -5.51
CA GLU A 104 25.00 -12.67 -5.85
C GLU A 104 25.81 -11.35 -5.75
N SER A 105 25.19 -10.24 -5.33
CA SER A 105 25.85 -8.94 -5.11
C SER A 105 26.59 -8.87 -3.77
N LYS A 106 27.59 -7.99 -3.67
CA LYS A 106 28.29 -7.68 -2.40
C LYS A 106 27.37 -7.06 -1.35
N THR A 107 26.34 -6.35 -1.80
CA THR A 107 25.36 -5.69 -0.92
C THR A 107 23.96 -6.05 -1.41
N PRO A 108 23.43 -7.23 -1.02
CA PRO A 108 22.09 -7.62 -1.36
C PRO A 108 21.05 -6.65 -0.77
N PHE A 109 19.97 -6.46 -1.51
CA PHE A 109 18.79 -5.74 -1.06
C PHE A 109 17.82 -6.75 -0.41
N SER A 110 17.26 -6.41 0.75
CA SER A 110 16.30 -7.29 1.44
C SER A 110 15.03 -6.55 1.82
N MET A 111 13.89 -7.22 1.65
CA MET A 111 12.60 -6.78 2.18
C MET A 111 12.10 -7.81 3.19
N TYR A 112 11.67 -7.36 4.36
CA TYR A 112 11.11 -8.18 5.42
C TYR A 112 9.68 -7.75 5.67
N SER A 113 8.72 -8.67 5.53
CA SER A 113 7.34 -8.46 5.97
C SER A 113 7.19 -9.06 7.37
N LEU A 114 7.21 -8.19 8.37
CA LEU A 114 7.09 -8.55 9.79
C LEU A 114 5.65 -8.33 10.25
N ASN A 115 5.00 -9.39 10.71
CA ASN A 115 3.61 -9.35 11.13
C ASN A 115 3.47 -9.69 12.61
N GLY A 116 2.33 -9.33 13.17
CA GLY A 116 1.87 -9.79 14.46
C GLY A 116 0.39 -9.45 14.65
N LYS A 117 -0.15 -9.74 15.84
CA LYS A 117 -1.58 -9.55 16.09
C LYS A 117 -1.99 -8.08 15.95
N GLY A 118 -2.72 -7.77 14.87
CA GLY A 118 -3.25 -6.43 14.58
C GLY A 118 -2.19 -5.38 14.23
N PHE A 119 -1.07 -5.79 13.64
CA PHE A 119 -0.12 -4.89 13.00
C PHE A 119 0.69 -5.61 11.91
N SER A 120 1.25 -4.83 10.99
CA SER A 120 2.22 -5.29 10.00
C SER A 120 3.29 -4.22 9.79
N ALA A 121 4.48 -4.64 9.39
CA ALA A 121 5.58 -3.76 9.06
C ALA A 121 6.38 -4.31 7.87
N LEU A 122 6.87 -3.39 7.06
CA LEU A 122 7.79 -3.65 5.96
C LEU A 122 9.11 -2.98 6.27
N LEU A 123 10.17 -3.77 6.42
CA LEU A 123 11.54 -3.27 6.50
C LEU A 123 12.23 -3.51 5.16
N MET A 124 12.77 -2.44 4.57
CA MET A 124 13.61 -2.48 3.39
C MET A 124 15.05 -2.15 3.77
N LYS A 125 15.99 -2.99 3.39
CA LYS A 125 17.41 -2.87 3.74
C LYS A 125 18.29 -2.86 2.50
N ASN A 126 19.14 -1.85 2.38
CA ASN A 126 20.01 -1.58 1.23
C ASN A 126 19.24 -1.39 -0.08
N TYR A 127 18.09 -0.71 -0.04
CA TYR A 127 17.34 -0.41 -1.25
C TYR A 127 18.19 0.43 -2.23
N PRO A 128 18.36 0.01 -3.49
CA PRO A 128 19.19 0.74 -4.46
C PRO A 128 18.72 2.18 -4.68
N GLY A 129 19.66 3.13 -4.63
CA GLY A 129 19.37 4.55 -4.86
C GLY A 129 18.79 5.31 -3.66
N TRP A 130 18.63 4.66 -2.50
CA TRP A 130 18.19 5.36 -1.29
C TRP A 130 19.37 5.79 -0.41
N PRO A 131 19.31 6.99 0.19
CA PRO A 131 20.41 7.51 1.02
C PRO A 131 20.52 6.78 2.36
N THR A 132 19.42 6.24 2.88
CA THR A 132 19.36 5.50 4.13
C THR A 132 19.38 3.99 3.88
N LYS A 133 20.20 3.27 4.65
CA LYS A 133 20.32 1.80 4.53
C LYS A 133 19.07 1.05 4.98
N ILE A 134 18.29 1.62 5.89
CA ILE A 134 17.08 1.00 6.43
C ILE A 134 15.91 1.96 6.23
N HIS A 135 14.81 1.41 5.76
CA HIS A 135 13.52 2.07 5.74
C HIS A 135 12.46 1.16 6.32
N VAL A 136 11.59 1.72 7.14
CA VAL A 136 10.50 0.99 7.77
C VAL A 136 9.20 1.75 7.52
N SER A 137 8.22 1.03 6.99
CA SER A 137 6.82 1.42 7.05
C SER A 137 6.04 0.39 7.87
N ALA A 138 4.98 0.84 8.53
CA ALA A 138 4.16 -0.03 9.35
C ALA A 138 2.70 0.42 9.36
N GLN A 139 1.83 -0.49 9.77
CA GLN A 139 0.41 -0.25 10.00
C GLN A 139 -0.03 -0.97 11.27
N VAL A 140 -0.85 -0.31 12.07
CA VAL A 140 -1.38 -0.84 13.33
C VAL A 140 -2.90 -0.71 13.30
N GLU A 141 -3.59 -1.83 13.52
CA GLU A 141 -5.03 -1.84 13.76
C GLU A 141 -5.33 -1.36 15.18
N VAL A 142 -6.26 -0.43 15.29
CA VAL A 142 -6.65 0.25 16.54
C VAL A 142 -8.12 -0.04 16.82
N ALA A 143 -8.43 -0.45 18.04
CA ALA A 143 -9.81 -0.75 18.41
C ALA A 143 -10.64 0.53 18.47
N LYS A 144 -11.92 0.45 18.06
CA LYS A 144 -12.83 1.61 18.00
C LYS A 144 -12.91 2.36 19.33
N ASN A 145 -12.97 1.64 20.45
CA ASN A 145 -13.04 2.21 21.80
C ASN A 145 -11.74 2.91 22.25
N GLU A 146 -10.64 2.74 21.52
CA GLU A 146 -9.36 3.40 21.79
C GLU A 146 -9.13 4.64 20.91
N LEU A 147 -10.02 4.88 19.93
CA LEU A 147 -9.93 6.04 19.04
C LEU A 147 -10.28 7.32 19.79
N ASP A 148 -9.55 8.39 19.48
CA ASP A 148 -9.86 9.73 19.98
C ASP A 148 -11.27 10.15 19.50
N PRO A 149 -12.20 10.52 20.40
CA PRO A 149 -13.51 11.04 20.03
C PRO A 149 -13.45 12.19 19.01
N LYS A 150 -12.47 13.10 19.11
CA LYS A 150 -12.31 14.20 18.16
C LYS A 150 -11.93 13.72 16.76
N LEU A 151 -11.17 12.63 16.66
CA LEU A 151 -10.85 11.99 15.38
C LEU A 151 -12.12 11.42 14.74
N MET A 152 -12.96 10.75 15.53
CA MET A 152 -14.22 10.18 15.06
C MET A 152 -15.22 11.26 14.63
N GLU A 153 -15.36 12.34 15.40
CA GLU A 153 -16.20 13.49 15.06
C GLU A 153 -15.75 14.15 13.75
N LYS A 154 -14.43 14.37 13.60
CA LYS A 154 -13.86 14.92 12.37
C LYS A 154 -14.12 14.02 11.16
N ALA A 155 -13.97 12.71 11.35
CA ALA A 155 -14.25 11.73 10.32
C ALA A 155 -15.72 11.74 9.89
N ALA A 156 -16.65 11.76 10.85
CA ALA A 156 -18.07 11.84 10.57
C ALA A 156 -18.44 13.14 9.84
N GLY A 157 -17.89 14.28 10.26
CA GLY A 157 -18.08 15.56 9.60
C GLY A 157 -17.54 15.58 8.17
N ALA A 158 -16.39 14.94 7.93
CA ALA A 158 -15.80 14.80 6.60
C ALA A 158 -16.70 13.97 5.67
N VAL A 159 -17.16 12.81 6.13
CA VAL A 159 -18.06 11.93 5.37
C VAL A 159 -19.40 12.61 5.09
N LYS A 160 -19.98 13.29 6.07
CA LYS A 160 -21.23 14.02 5.89
C LYS A 160 -21.10 15.12 4.83
N THR A 161 -19.96 15.80 4.81
CA THR A 161 -19.70 16.90 3.87
C THR A 161 -19.44 16.41 2.45
N ALA A 162 -18.65 15.35 2.26
CA ALA A 162 -18.33 14.85 0.92
C ALA A 162 -19.46 13.99 0.33
N LEU A 163 -20.04 13.10 1.14
CA LEU A 163 -20.92 12.04 0.66
C LEU A 163 -22.37 12.21 1.12
N GLY A 164 -22.66 13.13 2.05
CA GLY A 164 -24.01 13.29 2.60
C GLY A 164 -24.45 12.21 3.60
N HIS A 165 -23.59 11.22 3.87
CA HIS A 165 -23.89 10.07 4.72
C HIS A 165 -23.58 10.31 6.20
N ASN A 166 -24.27 9.56 7.07
CA ASN A 166 -23.81 9.33 8.42
C ASN A 166 -22.67 8.31 8.40
N PHE A 167 -21.71 8.45 9.30
CA PHE A 167 -20.53 7.59 9.32
C PHE A 167 -20.29 7.04 10.71
N GLU A 168 -20.22 5.73 10.79
CA GLU A 168 -19.82 5.02 11.99
C GLU A 168 -18.57 4.20 11.69
N VAL A 169 -17.50 4.46 12.44
CA VAL A 169 -16.25 3.72 12.28
C VAL A 169 -16.45 2.29 12.79
N THR A 170 -16.15 1.33 11.93
CA THR A 170 -16.15 -0.11 12.23
C THR A 170 -14.75 -0.70 12.29
N LYS A 171 -13.80 -0.13 11.53
CA LYS A 171 -12.38 -0.50 11.55
C LYS A 171 -11.51 0.73 11.42
N ALA A 172 -10.35 0.70 12.07
CA ALA A 172 -9.40 1.79 12.05
C ALA A 172 -7.96 1.26 12.03
N TRP A 173 -7.13 1.93 11.23
CA TRP A 173 -5.70 1.68 11.19
C TRP A 173 -4.96 3.00 11.24
N VAL A 174 -3.81 3.01 11.91
CA VAL A 174 -2.80 4.06 11.78
C VAL A 174 -1.57 3.44 11.12
N GLY A 175 -1.13 4.02 10.02
CA GLY A 175 0.03 3.54 9.28
C GLY A 175 0.98 4.66 8.89
N GLY A 176 2.17 4.30 8.44
CA GLY A 176 3.15 5.24 7.94
C GLY A 176 4.57 4.87 8.32
N THR A 177 5.37 5.90 8.58
CA THR A 177 6.80 5.82 8.90
C THR A 177 7.07 6.60 10.20
N ASN A 178 8.33 6.71 10.62
CA ASN A 178 8.72 7.60 11.73
C ASN A 178 8.48 9.09 11.47
N LYS A 179 8.23 9.53 10.23
CA LYS A 179 8.07 10.95 9.87
C LYS A 179 6.63 11.33 9.52
N LYS A 180 5.82 10.38 9.11
CA LYS A 180 4.46 10.61 8.60
C LYS A 180 3.58 9.48 9.09
N SER A 181 2.43 9.83 9.65
CA SER A 181 1.38 8.89 9.99
C SER A 181 0.10 9.27 9.25
N THR A 182 -0.72 8.27 8.99
CA THR A 182 -2.01 8.38 8.30
C THR A 182 -2.99 7.45 8.98
N TRP A 183 -4.15 7.97 9.33
CA TRP A 183 -5.30 7.22 9.79
C TRP A 183 -6.16 6.78 8.61
N LYS A 184 -6.48 5.49 8.53
CA LYS A 184 -7.47 4.93 7.63
C LYS A 184 -8.66 4.45 8.46
N LEU A 185 -9.84 5.02 8.22
CA LEU A 185 -11.07 4.72 8.94
C LEU A 185 -12.10 4.14 7.96
N LYS A 186 -12.70 3.01 8.31
CA LYS A 186 -13.70 2.31 7.48
C LYS A 186 -15.02 2.14 8.23
N GLY A 187 -16.12 2.41 7.54
CA GLY A 187 -17.48 2.27 8.03
C GLY A 187 -18.42 1.90 6.89
N GLY A 188 -18.97 0.67 6.91
CA GLY A 188 -19.73 0.14 5.77
C GLY A 188 -18.90 0.16 4.48
N ASN A 189 -19.44 0.80 3.45
CA ASN A 189 -18.81 0.97 2.13
C ASN A 189 -17.89 2.20 2.04
N ILE A 190 -17.79 2.97 3.12
CA ILE A 190 -17.06 4.24 3.15
C ILE A 190 -15.69 4.02 3.78
N THR A 191 -14.66 4.56 3.12
CA THR A 191 -13.32 4.67 3.67
C THR A 191 -12.86 6.13 3.61
N LEU A 192 -12.25 6.59 4.69
CA LEU A 192 -11.68 7.91 4.86
C LEU A 192 -10.21 7.77 5.28
N SER A 193 -9.34 8.61 4.71
CA SER A 193 -7.98 8.79 5.17
C SER A 193 -7.73 10.19 5.70
N LEU A 194 -7.06 10.26 6.84
CA LEU A 194 -6.64 11.50 7.48
C LEU A 194 -5.13 11.45 7.74
N ASP A 195 -4.40 12.52 7.47
CA ASP A 195 -2.99 12.60 7.85
C ASP A 195 -2.83 12.63 9.39
N GLY A 196 -1.59 12.62 9.88
CA GLY A 196 -1.28 12.66 11.32
C GLY A 196 -1.77 13.93 12.04
N THR A 197 -2.12 14.99 11.31
CA THR A 197 -2.75 16.22 11.84
C THR A 197 -4.29 16.16 11.76
N GLY A 198 -4.82 15.07 11.22
CA GLY A 198 -6.22 14.80 10.99
C GLY A 198 -6.77 15.44 9.72
N LYS A 199 -5.96 16.02 8.82
CA LYS A 199 -6.47 16.59 7.56
C LYS A 199 -6.88 15.48 6.60
N THR A 200 -8.01 15.64 5.92
CA THR A 200 -8.48 14.66 4.95
C THR A 200 -7.52 14.55 3.77
N GLU A 201 -7.06 13.34 3.49
CA GLU A 201 -6.27 13.04 2.28
C GLU A 201 -7.18 12.50 1.18
N TYR A 202 -8.08 11.58 1.54
CA TYR A 202 -9.07 11.06 0.62
C TYR A 202 -10.31 10.50 1.32
N ILE A 203 -11.38 10.39 0.55
CA ILE A 203 -12.62 9.74 0.94
C ILE A 203 -13.22 9.01 -0.27
N TYR A 204 -13.79 7.83 -0.05
CA TYR A 204 -14.54 7.13 -1.09
C TYR A 204 -15.69 6.30 -0.51
N ASP A 205 -16.69 6.05 -1.34
CA ASP A 205 -17.80 5.14 -1.13
C ASP A 205 -17.86 4.11 -2.27
N ILE A 206 -17.51 2.86 -1.98
CA ILE A 206 -17.47 1.80 -2.99
C ILE A 206 -18.86 1.33 -3.43
N SER A 207 -19.93 1.75 -2.75
CA SER A 207 -21.29 1.40 -3.18
C SER A 207 -21.78 2.22 -4.36
N ARG A 208 -21.14 3.37 -4.61
CA ARG A 208 -21.50 4.27 -5.70
C ARG A 208 -20.73 3.90 -6.96
N LYS A 209 -21.43 3.86 -8.09
CA LYS A 209 -20.84 3.58 -9.40
C LYS A 209 -20.44 4.89 -10.06
N GLN A 210 -19.16 5.02 -10.40
CA GLN A 210 -18.65 6.15 -11.16
C GLN A 210 -19.29 6.26 -12.54
N LEU A 211 -19.43 7.49 -13.02
CA LEU A 211 -19.81 7.80 -14.40
C LEU A 211 -18.94 7.02 -15.39
N THR A 212 -19.56 6.51 -16.46
CA THR A 212 -18.83 5.83 -17.54
C THR A 212 -18.37 6.81 -18.63
N THR A 213 -19.03 7.96 -18.75
CA THR A 213 -18.70 9.03 -19.70
C THR A 213 -19.02 10.40 -19.08
N ASN A 214 -18.44 11.47 -19.62
CA ASN A 214 -18.73 12.85 -19.23
C ASN A 214 -19.80 13.53 -20.12
N LYS A 215 -20.61 12.77 -20.87
CA LYS A 215 -21.61 13.37 -21.78
C LYS A 215 -22.73 14.11 -21.05
N GLU A 216 -23.03 13.67 -19.82
CA GLU A 216 -24.15 14.17 -19.00
C GLU A 216 -23.71 15.19 -17.94
N ILE A 217 -22.41 15.51 -17.89
CA ILE A 217 -21.88 16.48 -16.94
C ILE A 217 -20.66 17.22 -17.52
N THR A 218 -20.70 18.54 -17.45
CA THR A 218 -19.60 19.39 -17.91
C THR A 218 -18.55 19.59 -16.83
N GLU A 219 -17.32 19.88 -17.23
CA GLU A 219 -16.22 20.26 -16.33
C GLU A 219 -16.58 21.48 -15.45
N LYS A 220 -17.41 22.39 -15.97
CA LYS A 220 -17.93 23.54 -15.22
C LYS A 220 -18.88 23.08 -14.09
N GLU A 221 -19.84 22.22 -14.39
CA GLU A 221 -20.76 21.67 -13.38
C GLU A 221 -20.00 20.90 -12.30
N VAL A 222 -19.02 20.07 -12.70
CA VAL A 222 -18.17 19.34 -11.74
C VAL A 222 -17.46 20.32 -10.80
N LYS A 223 -16.90 21.40 -11.34
CA LYS A 223 -16.23 22.43 -10.53
C LYS A 223 -17.20 23.07 -9.53
N GLU A 224 -18.41 23.42 -9.96
CA GLU A 224 -19.43 24.04 -9.10
C GLU A 224 -19.86 23.11 -7.95
N ILE A 225 -20.03 21.81 -8.23
CA ILE A 225 -20.38 20.79 -7.23
C ILE A 225 -19.22 20.59 -6.24
N VAL A 226 -18.00 20.47 -6.76
CA VAL A 226 -16.83 20.07 -5.98
C VAL A 226 -16.26 21.23 -5.16
N ALA A 227 -16.34 22.48 -5.64
CA ALA A 227 -15.69 23.62 -5.00
C ALA A 227 -16.05 23.83 -3.51
N PRO A 228 -17.33 23.82 -3.09
CA PRO A 228 -17.66 23.96 -1.67
C PRO A 228 -17.11 22.80 -0.82
N ILE A 229 -17.10 21.58 -1.36
CA ILE A 229 -16.59 20.38 -0.66
C ILE A 229 -15.06 20.48 -0.53
N ALA A 230 -14.37 20.83 -1.63
CA ALA A 230 -12.92 21.01 -1.69
C ALA A 230 -12.43 22.06 -0.68
N LYS A 231 -13.13 23.20 -0.63
CA LYS A 231 -12.82 24.28 0.30
C LYS A 231 -13.01 23.85 1.76
N LYS A 232 -14.09 23.15 2.06
CA LYS A 232 -14.42 22.75 3.44
C LYS A 232 -13.56 21.60 3.97
N LEU A 233 -13.25 20.60 3.14
CA LEU A 233 -12.54 19.40 3.58
C LEU A 233 -11.03 19.47 3.41
N PHE A 234 -10.57 20.04 2.31
CA PHE A 234 -9.15 20.06 1.95
C PHE A 234 -8.52 21.45 2.11
N ASN A 235 -9.31 22.46 2.50
CA ASN A 235 -8.92 23.87 2.46
C ASN A 235 -8.32 24.28 1.09
N LEU A 236 -8.84 23.70 0.02
CA LEU A 236 -8.35 23.92 -1.34
C LEU A 236 -9.33 24.83 -2.08
N ASP A 237 -8.83 25.93 -2.61
CA ASP A 237 -9.58 26.74 -3.59
C ASP A 237 -9.31 26.19 -4.98
N ILE A 238 -10.37 25.66 -5.61
CA ILE A 238 -10.30 25.01 -6.92
C ILE A 238 -10.89 25.85 -8.05
N GLN A 239 -11.41 27.06 -7.75
CA GLN A 239 -12.15 27.85 -8.75
C GLN A 239 -11.27 28.21 -9.96
N GLY A 240 -10.01 28.59 -9.70
CA GLY A 240 -9.01 28.90 -10.72
C GLY A 240 -8.31 27.70 -11.37
N LEU A 241 -8.67 26.47 -11.01
CA LEU A 241 -8.03 25.26 -11.55
C LEU A 241 -8.64 24.85 -12.89
N GLU A 242 -7.82 24.30 -13.77
CA GLU A 242 -8.29 23.61 -14.97
C GLU A 242 -8.89 22.27 -14.56
N VAL A 243 -10.05 21.90 -15.11
CA VAL A 243 -10.70 20.60 -14.86
C VAL A 243 -10.67 19.83 -16.16
N LYS A 244 -10.30 18.54 -16.10
CA LYS A 244 -10.30 17.65 -17.26
C LYS A 244 -10.91 16.32 -16.91
N TRP A 245 -11.71 15.76 -17.81
CA TRP A 245 -12.13 14.36 -17.74
C TRP A 245 -10.99 13.42 -18.16
N ASP A 246 -10.71 12.40 -17.33
CA ASP A 246 -9.88 11.26 -17.69
C ASP A 246 -10.77 10.05 -17.97
N GLY A 247 -10.95 9.71 -19.24
CA GLY A 247 -11.80 8.60 -19.66
C GLY A 247 -11.25 7.20 -19.36
N ALA A 248 -9.94 7.07 -19.16
CA ALA A 248 -9.35 5.79 -18.75
C ALA A 248 -9.66 5.51 -17.28
N SER A 249 -9.58 6.56 -16.47
CA SER A 249 -9.82 6.51 -15.02
C SER A 249 -11.27 6.71 -14.62
N ARG A 250 -12.08 7.26 -15.53
CA ARG A 250 -13.48 7.65 -15.33
C ARG A 250 -13.67 8.69 -14.22
N ASP A 251 -12.77 9.66 -14.15
CA ASP A 251 -12.78 10.72 -13.15
C ASP A 251 -12.39 12.09 -13.71
N PHE A 252 -12.49 13.11 -12.86
CA PHE A 252 -12.13 14.49 -13.17
C PHE A 252 -10.88 14.90 -12.40
N ILE A 253 -9.93 15.50 -13.13
CA ILE A 253 -8.63 15.92 -12.63
C ILE A 253 -8.58 17.44 -12.61
N PHE A 254 -8.31 18.02 -11.43
CA PHE A 254 -8.14 19.45 -11.22
C PHE A 254 -6.65 19.80 -11.20
N ASN A 255 -6.21 20.58 -12.18
CA ASN A 255 -4.80 20.90 -12.40
C ASN A 255 -4.50 22.37 -12.17
N GLN A 256 -3.32 22.62 -11.59
CA GLN A 256 -2.64 23.90 -11.61
C GLN A 256 -1.37 23.76 -12.44
N LYS A 257 -1.37 24.31 -13.66
CA LYS A 257 -0.31 24.06 -14.64
C LYS A 257 -0.15 22.55 -14.89
N LYS A 258 1.01 21.97 -14.52
CA LYS A 258 1.31 20.54 -14.67
C LYS A 258 1.03 19.72 -13.41
N ASP A 259 0.62 20.36 -12.31
CA ASP A 259 0.39 19.69 -11.05
C ASP A 259 -1.08 19.35 -10.86
N THR A 260 -1.40 18.08 -10.65
CA THR A 260 -2.72 17.68 -10.16
C THR A 260 -2.87 18.06 -8.70
N LYS A 261 -3.90 18.85 -8.39
CA LYS A 261 -4.23 19.29 -7.03
C LYS A 261 -5.39 18.52 -6.43
N MET A 262 -6.26 17.94 -7.24
CA MET A 262 -7.38 17.13 -6.78
C MET A 262 -7.88 16.20 -7.88
N THR A 263 -8.35 15.02 -7.49
CA THR A 263 -9.03 14.08 -8.39
C THR A 263 -10.35 13.65 -7.77
N VAL A 264 -11.42 13.63 -8.57
CA VAL A 264 -12.79 13.37 -8.11
C VAL A 264 -13.54 12.51 -9.11
N ALA A 265 -14.23 11.48 -8.64
CA ALA A 265 -15.26 10.78 -9.42
C ALA A 265 -16.65 11.08 -8.86
N LEU A 266 -17.62 11.18 -9.76
CA LEU A 266 -19.03 11.35 -9.45
C LEU A 266 -19.84 10.18 -10.00
N ASP A 267 -21.02 9.93 -9.43
CA ASP A 267 -22.02 9.00 -9.96
C ASP A 267 -22.99 9.70 -10.93
N ALA A 268 -23.94 8.93 -11.47
CA ALA A 268 -24.94 9.44 -12.41
C ALA A 268 -25.83 10.55 -11.82
N ASP A 269 -26.05 10.52 -10.51
CA ASP A 269 -26.81 11.53 -9.76
C ASP A 269 -25.93 12.72 -9.34
N LYS A 270 -24.70 12.80 -9.87
CA LYS A 270 -23.69 13.83 -9.61
C LYS A 270 -23.21 13.87 -8.16
N ASN A 271 -23.41 12.79 -7.40
CA ASN A 271 -22.85 12.68 -6.05
C ASN A 271 -21.42 12.18 -6.10
N VAL A 272 -20.63 12.57 -5.11
CA VAL A 272 -19.22 12.15 -4.98
C VAL A 272 -19.12 10.64 -4.77
N VAL A 273 -18.35 9.95 -5.62
CA VAL A 273 -17.93 8.56 -5.40
C VAL A 273 -16.64 8.54 -4.59
N TYR A 274 -15.66 9.33 -5.03
CA TYR A 274 -14.41 9.55 -4.31
C TYR A 274 -13.84 10.94 -4.52
N MET A 275 -13.00 11.37 -3.59
CA MET A 275 -12.17 12.58 -3.72
C MET A 275 -10.80 12.36 -3.12
N PHE A 276 -9.77 12.84 -3.82
CA PHE A 276 -8.38 12.82 -3.40
C PHE A 276 -7.80 14.24 -3.39
N SER A 277 -7.04 14.57 -2.36
CA SER A 277 -6.10 15.69 -2.43
C SER A 277 -4.88 15.25 -3.25
N GLY A 278 -4.71 15.83 -4.44
CA GLY A 278 -3.67 15.45 -5.39
C GLY A 278 -4.10 14.33 -6.35
N VAL A 279 -3.13 13.52 -6.77
CA VAL A 279 -3.33 12.43 -7.72
C VAL A 279 -4.16 11.29 -7.13
N ARG A 280 -4.90 10.58 -7.97
CA ARG A 280 -5.61 9.35 -7.59
C ARG A 280 -4.65 8.35 -6.95
N MET A 281 -5.03 7.84 -5.78
CA MET A 281 -4.35 6.69 -5.16
C MET A 281 -5.03 5.40 -5.60
N LEU A 282 -4.24 4.32 -5.67
CA LEU A 282 -4.78 2.97 -5.83
C LEU A 282 -5.70 2.67 -4.65
N LEU A 283 -6.97 2.35 -4.95
CA LEU A 283 -7.95 1.99 -3.93
C LEU A 283 -8.04 0.47 -3.86
N GLU A 284 -7.56 -0.10 -2.74
CA GLU A 284 -7.51 -1.55 -2.48
C GLU A 284 -8.86 -2.28 -2.74
N ASP A 285 -9.98 -1.57 -2.61
CA ASP A 285 -11.34 -2.13 -2.74
C ASP A 285 -12.01 -1.82 -4.12
N LEU A 286 -11.41 -1.02 -5.01
CA LEU A 286 -11.98 -0.72 -6.35
C LEU A 286 -11.42 -1.61 -7.47
N GLU A 287 -10.40 -2.41 -7.21
CA GLU A 287 -9.79 -3.33 -8.20
C GLU A 287 -10.43 -4.72 -8.21
N ARG A 288 -11.55 -4.90 -7.50
CA ARG A 288 -12.29 -6.17 -7.41
C ARG A 288 -13.62 -6.08 -8.14
N ASP A 289 -13.59 -5.77 -9.44
CA ASP A 289 -14.69 -6.03 -10.38
C ASP A 289 -14.12 -6.37 -11.76
#